data_AF-A0A444WFB0-F1
#
_entry.id   AF-A0A444WFB0-F1
#
_cell.length_a   1.000
_cell.length_b   1.000
_cell.length_c   1.000
_cell.angle_alpha   90.00
_cell.angle_beta   90.00
_cell.angle_gamma   90.00
#
_symmetry.space_group_name_H-M   'P 1'
#
loop_
_entity.id
_entity.type
_entity.pdbx_description
1 polymer ?
#
loop_
_entity_poly.entity_id
_entity_poly.type
_entity_poly.pdbx_seq_one_letter_code
_entity_poly.pdbx_strand_id
1 'polypeptide(L)'
;MKQFFFTALFFFTTNIIQAQEYTVVGLDGEVENTKTELTDECKEKMAALKEQFLKMHNSPESVNLRKLTEEFFAKVHNKEPMDDPRATNFTEKILFWVEAHIDQTDFSSAEEAKDAWNKKDKALLAYTKANTDYYVMLMQTMETCGSDTVEEFEREMHRVYGMY
;
A
#
# COMPACT_ATOMS: atom_id res chain seq x y z
N MET A 1 23.62 -10.06 -1.22
CA MET A 1 22.16 -10.20 -1.45
C MET A 1 21.46 -8.93 -1.00
N LYS A 2 21.67 -7.84 -1.76
CA LYS A 2 21.20 -6.48 -1.46
C LYS A 2 20.59 -5.93 -2.75
N GLN A 3 19.33 -6.24 -3.07
CA GLN A 3 18.56 -5.49 -4.09
C GLN A 3 17.08 -5.89 -4.32
N PHE A 4 16.40 -6.60 -3.41
CA PHE A 4 15.02 -7.05 -3.66
C PHE A 4 13.95 -6.52 -2.70
N PHE A 5 14.29 -5.60 -1.78
CA PHE A 5 13.39 -5.21 -0.69
C PHE A 5 12.52 -3.97 -0.92
N PHE A 6 12.54 -3.34 -2.10
CA PHE A 6 11.80 -2.08 -2.30
C PHE A 6 10.96 -1.96 -3.58
N THR A 7 10.73 -3.07 -4.30
CA THR A 7 9.98 -3.03 -5.58
C THR A 7 8.66 -3.82 -5.56
N ALA A 8 8.18 -4.25 -4.40
CA ALA A 8 6.93 -5.03 -4.32
C ALA A 8 5.67 -4.18 -4.10
N LEU A 9 5.79 -2.86 -3.87
CA LEU A 9 4.62 -2.00 -3.59
C LEU A 9 4.28 -0.97 -4.69
N PHE A 10 4.95 -1.00 -5.85
CA PHE A 10 4.77 0.05 -6.87
C PHE A 10 4.67 -0.42 -8.34
N PHE A 11 4.60 -1.72 -8.64
CA PHE A 11 4.54 -2.22 -10.03
C PHE A 11 3.57 -3.40 -10.24
N PHE A 12 2.30 -3.25 -9.87
CA PHE A 12 1.21 -4.10 -10.40
C PHE A 12 0.23 -3.32 -11.28
N THR A 13 0.76 -2.49 -12.18
CA THR A 13 0.03 -2.02 -13.36
C THR A 13 0.93 -2.12 -14.59
N THR A 14 1.10 -3.33 -15.12
CA THR A 14 1.26 -3.64 -16.55
C THR A 14 1.73 -5.08 -16.71
N ASN A 15 0.79 -6.01 -16.86
CA ASN A 15 0.79 -7.04 -17.90
C ASN A 15 -0.54 -7.82 -17.78
N ILE A 16 -1.47 -7.44 -18.64
CA ILE A 16 -2.65 -8.23 -18.98
C ILE A 16 -2.16 -9.41 -19.84
N ILE A 17 -2.90 -10.53 -19.84
CA ILE A 17 -2.76 -11.76 -20.65
C ILE A 17 -1.81 -12.77 -19.95
N GLN A 18 -2.21 -13.93 -19.41
CA GLN A 18 -3.31 -14.85 -19.73
C GLN A 18 -3.55 -15.75 -18.50
N ALA A 19 -4.62 -15.53 -17.72
CA ALA A 19 -5.19 -16.60 -16.92
C ALA A 19 -5.97 -17.49 -17.90
N GLN A 20 -5.52 -18.72 -18.13
CA GLN A 20 -6.37 -19.72 -18.74
C GLN A 20 -7.48 -20.04 -17.74
N GLU A 21 -8.58 -19.30 -17.84
CA GLU A 21 -9.86 -19.73 -17.32
C GLU A 21 -10.24 -21.02 -18.04
N TYR A 22 -10.23 -22.15 -17.33
CA TYR A 22 -10.90 -23.34 -17.82
C TYR A 22 -12.39 -23.06 -17.76
N THR A 23 -12.96 -22.57 -18.86
CA THR A 23 -14.40 -22.49 -19.06
C THR A 23 -14.91 -23.92 -19.20
N VAL A 24 -15.47 -24.48 -18.13
CA VAL A 24 -16.36 -25.63 -18.27
C VAL A 24 -17.66 -25.07 -18.82
N VAL A 25 -17.81 -25.14 -20.15
CA VAL A 25 -19.03 -24.72 -20.83
C VAL A 25 -20.12 -25.73 -20.50
N GLY A 26 -21.02 -25.36 -19.58
CA GLY A 26 -22.34 -26.00 -19.47
C GLY A 26 -23.09 -25.86 -20.80
N LEU A 27 -23.87 -26.87 -21.19
CA LEU A 27 -24.57 -26.98 -22.47
C LEU A 27 -25.63 -25.87 -22.73
N ASP A 28 -25.75 -24.91 -21.82
CA ASP A 28 -26.77 -23.88 -21.69
C ASP A 28 -26.23 -22.45 -21.72
N GLY A 29 -24.92 -22.23 -21.77
CA GLY A 29 -24.32 -20.91 -22.07
C GLY A 29 -24.46 -19.85 -20.98
N GLU A 30 -24.85 -20.22 -19.75
CA GLU A 30 -24.76 -19.32 -18.60
C GLU A 30 -23.32 -19.34 -18.06
N VAL A 31 -22.63 -18.18 -18.15
CA VAL A 31 -21.37 -17.97 -17.45
C VAL A 31 -21.71 -17.74 -15.98
N GLU A 32 -21.79 -18.83 -15.22
CA GLU A 32 -21.84 -18.77 -13.77
C GLU A 32 -20.49 -18.23 -13.28
N ASN A 33 -20.45 -16.95 -12.93
CA ASN A 33 -19.34 -16.36 -12.19
C ASN A 33 -19.45 -16.83 -10.72
N THR A 34 -19.34 -18.14 -10.51
CA THR A 34 -19.27 -18.72 -9.17
C THR A 34 -17.91 -18.35 -8.59
N LYS A 35 -17.87 -17.26 -7.82
CA LYS A 35 -16.73 -16.92 -6.95
C LYS A 35 -16.48 -18.16 -6.10
N THR A 36 -15.37 -18.87 -6.36
CA THR A 36 -15.04 -20.13 -5.68
C THR A 36 -15.16 -19.90 -4.18
N GLU A 37 -15.98 -20.70 -3.51
CA GLU A 37 -16.15 -20.56 -2.07
C GLU A 37 -14.80 -20.79 -1.39
N LEU A 38 -14.41 -19.87 -0.50
CA LEU A 38 -13.16 -19.99 0.24
C LEU A 38 -13.18 -21.25 1.11
N THR A 39 -12.06 -21.97 1.15
CA THR A 39 -11.87 -23.09 2.08
C THR A 39 -11.98 -22.61 3.52
N ASP A 40 -12.34 -23.50 4.45
CA ASP A 40 -12.41 -23.16 5.87
C ASP A 40 -11.06 -22.66 6.41
N GLU A 41 -9.95 -23.28 5.97
CA GLU A 41 -8.59 -22.82 6.29
C GLU A 41 -8.35 -21.38 5.81
N CYS A 42 -8.79 -21.04 4.59
CA CYS A 42 -8.64 -19.69 4.09
C CYS A 42 -9.53 -18.70 4.87
N LYS A 43 -10.78 -19.06 5.17
CA LYS A 43 -11.68 -18.23 5.99
C LYS A 43 -11.06 -17.91 7.36
N GLU A 44 -10.47 -18.91 8.02
CA GLU A 44 -9.79 -18.74 9.30
C GLU A 44 -8.56 -17.82 9.19
N LYS A 45 -7.72 -18.02 8.18
CA LYS A 45 -6.55 -17.16 7.95
C LYS A 45 -6.93 -15.71 7.62
N MET A 46 -7.96 -15.50 6.80
CA MET A 46 -8.47 -14.16 6.47
C MET A 46 -9.03 -13.45 7.71
N ALA A 47 -9.72 -14.17 8.60
CA ALA A 47 -10.18 -13.63 9.87
C ALA A 47 -9.00 -13.21 10.78
N ALA A 48 -7.99 -14.08 10.93
CA ALA A 48 -6.80 -13.78 11.70
C ALA A 48 -6.00 -12.59 11.09
N LEU A 49 -5.89 -12.54 9.77
CA LEU A 49 -5.26 -11.43 9.05
C LEU A 49 -5.98 -10.11 9.31
N LYS A 50 -7.32 -10.11 9.31
CA LYS A 50 -8.11 -8.92 9.66
C LYS A 50 -7.86 -8.46 11.09
N GLU A 51 -7.79 -9.36 12.05
CA GLU A 51 -7.46 -9.00 13.43
C GLU A 51 -6.06 -8.38 13.55
N GLN A 52 -5.06 -8.94 12.86
CA GLN A 52 -3.71 -8.39 12.85
C GLN A 52 -3.64 -7.05 12.12
N PHE A 53 -4.36 -6.90 11.02
CA PHE A 53 -4.52 -5.63 10.33
C PHE A 53 -5.02 -4.54 11.30
N LEU A 54 -6.07 -4.84 12.07
CA LEU A 54 -6.64 -3.86 13.01
C LEU A 54 -5.69 -3.51 14.14
N LYS A 55 -4.91 -4.48 14.65
CA LYS A 55 -3.85 -4.21 15.65
C LYS A 55 -2.77 -3.30 15.07
N MET A 56 -2.30 -3.59 13.86
CA MET A 56 -1.32 -2.78 13.16
C MET A 56 -1.87 -1.37 12.89
N HIS A 57 -3.08 -1.26 12.33
CA HIS A 57 -3.70 0.00 11.96
C HIS A 57 -3.89 0.93 13.16
N ASN A 58 -4.22 0.37 14.33
CA ASN A 58 -4.41 1.11 15.58
C ASN A 58 -3.14 1.25 16.43
N SER A 59 -2.00 0.72 15.98
CA SER A 59 -0.74 0.83 16.70
C SER A 59 -0.31 2.30 16.84
N PRO A 60 0.38 2.68 17.94
CA PRO A 60 0.94 4.01 18.10
C PRO A 60 1.83 4.44 16.93
N GLU A 61 2.60 3.50 16.37
CA GLU A 61 3.47 3.73 15.23
C GLU A 61 2.68 4.05 13.95
N SER A 62 1.58 3.33 13.71
CA SER A 62 0.70 3.58 12.55
C SER A 62 -0.01 4.93 12.68
N VAL A 63 -0.53 5.25 13.86
CA VAL A 63 -1.15 6.55 14.15
C VAL A 63 -0.15 7.70 13.95
N ASN A 64 1.09 7.54 14.43
CA ASN A 64 2.13 8.54 14.26
C ASN A 64 2.56 8.70 12.79
N LEU A 65 2.68 7.59 12.05
CA LEU A 65 3.01 7.64 10.61
C LEU A 65 1.91 8.35 9.81
N ARG A 66 0.63 8.04 10.05
CA ARG A 66 -0.51 8.73 9.42
C ARG A 66 -0.46 10.22 9.70
N LYS A 67 -0.34 10.60 10.97
CA LYS A 67 -0.23 12.01 11.38
C LYS A 67 0.89 12.74 10.66
N LEU A 68 2.11 12.20 10.64
CA LEU A 68 3.25 12.86 9.98
C LEU A 68 3.08 12.97 8.47
N THR A 69 2.38 12.01 7.86
CA THR A 69 2.11 12.04 6.42
C THR A 69 1.04 13.07 6.09
N GLU A 70 -0.04 13.13 6.88
CA GLU A 70 -1.07 14.16 6.78
C GLU A 70 -0.48 15.57 7.00
N GLU A 71 0.34 15.76 8.04
CA GLU A 71 1.04 17.03 8.31
C GLU A 71 1.93 17.45 7.14
N PHE A 72 2.65 16.51 6.52
CA PHE A 72 3.48 16.81 5.36
C PHE A 72 2.61 17.23 4.16
N PHE A 73 1.65 16.41 3.75
CA PHE A 73 0.85 16.69 2.55
C PHE A 73 -0.10 17.88 2.73
N ALA A 74 -0.53 18.18 3.95
CA ALA A 74 -1.27 19.39 4.26
C ALA A 74 -0.47 20.67 3.95
N LYS A 75 0.88 20.62 4.00
CA LYS A 75 1.73 21.76 3.61
C LYS A 75 2.05 21.80 2.12
N VAL A 76 2.02 20.65 1.44
CA VAL A 76 2.37 20.57 0.02
C VAL A 76 1.28 21.17 -0.87
N HIS A 77 0.00 21.09 -0.47
CA HIS A 77 -1.16 21.64 -1.22
C HIS A 77 -1.29 21.17 -2.68
N ASN A 78 -0.61 20.08 -3.04
CA ASN A 78 -0.45 19.71 -4.43
C ASN A 78 -1.76 19.24 -5.07
N LYS A 79 -2.05 19.81 -6.25
CA LYS A 79 -3.17 19.47 -7.12
C LYS A 79 -2.72 18.93 -8.48
N GLU A 80 -1.42 18.85 -8.72
CA GLU A 80 -0.80 18.48 -9.98
C GLU A 80 0.03 17.19 -9.86
N PRO A 81 0.35 16.49 -10.96
CA PRO A 81 1.28 15.36 -10.91
C PRO A 81 2.68 15.81 -10.47
N MET A 82 3.29 15.08 -9.52
CA MET A 82 4.66 15.31 -9.07
C MET A 82 5.64 14.58 -9.99
N ASP A 83 5.83 15.11 -11.19
CA ASP A 83 6.79 14.57 -12.14
C ASP A 83 8.01 15.49 -12.26
N ASP A 84 9.16 14.95 -11.88
CA ASP A 84 10.47 15.56 -12.11
C ASP A 84 11.37 14.54 -12.82
N PRO A 85 11.96 14.87 -13.98
CA PRO A 85 12.79 13.95 -14.75
C PRO A 85 14.07 13.51 -14.02
N ARG A 86 14.48 14.21 -12.97
CA ARG A 86 15.62 13.84 -12.12
C ARG A 86 15.27 12.76 -11.11
N ALA A 87 13.98 12.56 -10.82
CA ALA A 87 13.54 11.67 -9.77
C ALA A 87 13.56 10.21 -10.22
N THR A 88 14.29 9.38 -9.48
CA THR A 88 14.38 7.93 -9.65
C THR A 88 13.40 7.17 -8.75
N ASN A 89 12.84 7.86 -7.75
CA ASN A 89 11.90 7.30 -6.79
C ASN A 89 10.88 8.35 -6.33
N PHE A 90 9.83 7.90 -5.65
CA PHE A 90 8.73 8.76 -5.20
C PHE A 90 9.16 9.83 -4.19
N THR A 91 10.12 9.52 -3.30
CA THR A 91 10.67 10.50 -2.36
C THR A 91 11.33 11.66 -3.10
N GLU A 92 12.17 11.36 -4.10
CA GLU A 92 12.78 12.38 -4.95
C GLU A 92 11.73 13.19 -5.72
N LYS A 93 10.69 12.53 -6.27
CA LYS A 93 9.60 13.22 -6.97
C LYS A 93 8.95 14.28 -6.10
N ILE A 94 8.58 13.91 -4.87
CA ILE A 94 7.95 14.83 -3.91
C ILE A 94 8.89 15.96 -3.53
N LEU A 95 10.12 15.64 -3.15
CA LEU A 95 11.04 16.66 -2.63
C LEU A 95 11.49 17.63 -3.72
N PHE A 96 11.71 17.16 -4.95
CA PHE A 96 12.00 18.03 -6.09
C PHE A 96 10.80 18.87 -6.51
N TRP A 97 9.58 18.31 -6.45
CA TRP A 97 8.38 19.10 -6.69
C TRP A 97 8.23 20.22 -5.66
N VAL A 98 8.42 19.93 -4.37
CA VAL A 98 8.37 20.95 -3.30
C VAL A 98 9.47 22.00 -3.47
N GLU A 99 10.67 21.59 -3.86
CA GLU A 99 11.78 22.52 -4.15
C GLU A 99 11.42 23.48 -5.30
N ALA A 100 10.83 22.97 -6.38
CA ALA A 100 10.46 23.76 -7.55
C ALA A 100 9.23 24.66 -7.34
N HIS A 101 8.34 24.30 -6.40
CA HIS A 101 7.08 24.98 -6.13
C HIS A 101 6.99 25.47 -4.68
N ILE A 102 8.12 25.84 -4.08
CA ILE A 102 8.17 26.21 -2.66
C ILE A 102 7.20 27.35 -2.31
N ASP A 103 6.98 28.27 -3.26
CA ASP A 103 6.04 29.38 -3.19
C ASP A 103 4.56 28.97 -3.19
N GLN A 104 4.27 27.72 -3.54
CA GLN A 104 2.93 27.12 -3.52
C GLN A 104 2.71 26.21 -2.31
N THR A 105 3.73 26.06 -1.44
CA THR A 105 3.66 25.25 -0.23
C THR A 105 3.67 26.11 1.03
N ASP A 106 3.26 25.54 2.15
CA ASP A 106 3.40 26.15 3.48
C ASP A 106 4.77 25.86 4.12
N PHE A 107 5.73 25.32 3.36
CA PHE A 107 7.10 25.15 3.85
C PHE A 107 7.87 26.47 3.72
N SER A 108 8.62 26.82 4.77
CA SER A 108 9.49 28.01 4.76
C SER A 108 10.73 27.82 3.90
N SER A 109 11.12 26.57 3.63
CA SER A 109 12.27 26.21 2.79
C SER A 109 12.22 24.75 2.35
N ALA A 110 12.96 24.41 1.29
CA ALA A 110 13.14 23.02 0.85
C ALA A 110 13.79 22.13 1.93
N GLU A 111 14.65 22.70 2.79
CA GLU A 111 15.27 21.95 3.90
C GLU A 111 14.24 21.60 4.98
N GLU A 112 13.29 22.51 5.29
CA GLU A 112 12.19 22.19 6.22
C GLU A 112 11.34 21.03 5.68
N ALA A 113 11.01 21.05 4.38
CA ALA A 113 10.27 19.97 3.74
C ALA A 113 11.04 18.63 3.82
N LYS A 114 12.34 18.65 3.53
CA LYS A 114 13.20 17.47 3.64
C LYS A 114 13.26 16.93 5.06
N ASP A 115 13.35 17.78 6.06
CA ASP A 115 13.35 17.37 7.47
C ASP A 115 12.01 16.76 7.90
N ALA A 116 10.90 17.36 7.47
CA ALA A 116 9.56 16.81 7.71
C ALA A 116 9.40 15.43 7.05
N TRP A 117 9.87 15.28 5.80
CA TRP A 117 9.87 14.00 5.10
C TRP A 117 10.74 12.95 5.81
N ASN A 118 11.96 13.32 6.21
CA ASN A 118 12.87 12.42 6.95
C ASN A 118 12.26 11.97 8.28
N LYS A 119 11.50 12.83 8.96
CA LYS A 119 10.76 12.48 10.18
C LYS A 119 9.67 11.45 9.87
N LYS A 120 8.93 11.62 8.78
CA LYS A 120 7.94 10.66 8.28
C LYS A 120 8.59 9.32 7.92
N ASP A 121 9.72 9.31 7.23
CA ASP A 121 10.42 8.07 6.85
C ASP A 121 10.99 7.31 8.06
N LYS A 122 11.47 8.02 9.08
CA LYS A 122 11.83 7.38 10.37
C LYS A 122 10.62 6.73 11.04
N ALA A 123 9.44 7.37 10.98
CA ALA A 123 8.21 6.78 11.50
C ALA A 123 7.77 5.57 10.68
N LEU A 124 7.95 5.59 9.36
CA LEU A 124 7.68 4.43 8.49
C LEU A 124 8.54 3.22 8.89
N LEU A 125 9.84 3.43 9.12
CA LEU A 125 10.74 2.37 9.59
C LEU A 125 10.30 1.79 10.94
N ALA A 126 9.89 2.65 11.89
CA ALA A 126 9.37 2.22 13.18
C ALA A 126 8.08 1.40 13.04
N TYR A 127 7.15 1.89 12.21
CA TYR A 127 5.90 1.21 11.88
C TYR A 127 6.13 -0.18 11.27
N THR A 128 6.99 -0.29 10.26
CA THR A 128 7.30 -1.58 9.62
C THR A 128 7.92 -2.55 10.62
N LYS A 129 8.87 -2.08 11.43
CA LYS A 129 9.53 -2.92 12.44
C LYS A 129 8.53 -3.44 13.48
N ALA A 130 7.68 -2.56 14.01
CA ALA A 130 6.70 -2.91 15.03
C ALA A 130 5.62 -3.88 14.53
N ASN A 131 5.33 -3.87 13.23
CA ASN A 131 4.22 -4.61 12.63
C ASN A 131 4.69 -5.72 11.67
N THR A 132 5.91 -6.24 11.87
CA THR A 132 6.46 -7.32 11.03
C THR A 132 5.56 -8.55 11.00
N ASP A 133 4.92 -8.89 12.11
CA ASP A 133 4.03 -10.06 12.22
C ASP A 133 2.82 -9.98 11.28
N TYR A 134 2.27 -8.78 11.06
CA TYR A 134 1.21 -8.58 10.08
C TYR A 134 1.69 -8.93 8.67
N TYR A 135 2.86 -8.43 8.26
CA TYR A 135 3.40 -8.69 6.91
C TYR A 135 3.76 -10.17 6.71
N VAL A 136 4.26 -10.84 7.75
CA VAL A 136 4.48 -12.29 7.70
C VAL A 136 3.16 -13.03 7.52
N MET A 137 2.13 -12.68 8.29
CA MET A 137 0.80 -13.29 8.16
C MET A 137 0.16 -13.00 6.80
N LEU A 138 0.35 -11.81 6.25
CA LEU A 138 -0.12 -11.43 4.92
C LEU A 138 0.45 -12.36 3.85
N MET A 139 1.78 -12.58 3.84
CA MET A 139 2.44 -13.48 2.90
C MET A 139 1.96 -14.93 3.06
N GLN A 140 1.87 -15.43 4.30
CA GLN A 140 1.36 -16.78 4.58
C GLN A 140 -0.11 -16.95 4.17
N THR A 141 -0.90 -15.88 4.23
CA THR A 141 -2.29 -15.91 3.80
C THR A 141 -2.38 -15.89 2.28
N MET A 142 -1.52 -15.12 1.59
CA MET A 142 -1.42 -15.16 0.12
C MET A 142 -1.06 -16.55 -0.39
N GLU A 143 -0.15 -17.26 0.29
CA GLU A 143 0.21 -18.64 -0.04
C GLU A 143 -0.97 -19.62 0.09
N THR A 144 -1.89 -19.40 1.03
CA THR A 144 -3.04 -20.29 1.26
C THR A 144 -4.28 -19.91 0.45
N CYS A 145 -4.58 -18.62 0.37
CA CYS A 145 -5.82 -18.07 -0.19
C CYS A 145 -5.69 -17.56 -1.63
N GLY A 146 -4.46 -17.45 -2.14
CA GLY A 146 -4.15 -16.79 -3.41
C GLY A 146 -4.00 -15.27 -3.28
N SER A 147 -3.20 -14.68 -4.17
CA SER A 147 -2.94 -13.24 -4.22
C SER A 147 -4.22 -12.43 -4.38
N ASP A 148 -5.10 -12.83 -5.30
CA ASP A 148 -6.28 -12.04 -5.69
C ASP A 148 -7.25 -11.86 -4.52
N THR A 149 -7.42 -12.91 -3.72
CA THR A 149 -8.24 -12.90 -2.49
C THR A 149 -7.68 -11.91 -1.46
N VAL A 150 -6.36 -11.94 -1.26
CA VAL A 150 -5.71 -11.07 -0.28
C VAL A 150 -5.66 -9.63 -0.78
N GLU A 151 -5.44 -9.40 -2.07
CA GLU A 151 -5.54 -8.06 -2.68
C GLU A 151 -6.95 -7.47 -2.54
N GLU A 152 -8.00 -8.27 -2.73
CA GLU A 152 -9.37 -7.82 -2.50
C GLU A 152 -9.59 -7.40 -1.03
N PHE A 153 -9.06 -8.18 -0.09
CA PHE A 153 -9.06 -7.82 1.33
C PHE A 153 -8.29 -6.53 1.61
N GLU A 154 -7.08 -6.34 1.07
CA GLU A 154 -6.31 -5.11 1.27
C GLU A 154 -7.04 -3.90 0.69
N ARG A 155 -7.66 -4.04 -0.49
CA ARG A 155 -8.53 -3.00 -1.09
C ARG A 155 -9.72 -2.68 -0.19
N GLU A 156 -10.38 -3.68 0.39
CA GLU A 156 -11.49 -3.47 1.32
C GLU A 156 -11.02 -2.74 2.59
N MET A 157 -9.90 -3.19 3.19
CA MET A 157 -9.36 -2.57 4.39
C MET A 157 -8.94 -1.11 4.13
N HIS A 158 -8.34 -0.81 2.97
CA HIS A 158 -8.04 0.56 2.56
C HIS A 158 -9.31 1.40 2.41
N ARG A 159 -10.37 0.86 1.80
CA ARG A 159 -11.65 1.57 1.63
C ARG A 159 -12.33 1.87 2.97
N VAL A 160 -12.27 0.95 3.92
CA VAL A 160 -12.99 1.06 5.21
C VAL A 160 -12.22 1.91 6.21
N TYR A 161 -10.91 1.70 6.33
CA TYR A 161 -10.10 2.28 7.39
C TYR A 161 -9.23 3.45 6.93
N GLY A 162 -9.08 3.64 5.61
CA GLY A 162 -8.20 4.64 5.04
C GLY A 162 -6.73 4.28 5.26
N MET A 163 -6.03 3.96 4.18
CA MET A 163 -4.58 4.09 4.12
C MET A 163 -4.23 4.66 2.76
N TYR A 164 -3.67 5.87 2.80
CA TYR A 164 -3.14 6.70 1.70
C TYR A 164 -3.87 6.60 0.35
#